data_AF-A0A1P8RHT5-F1
#
_entry.id   AF-A0A1P8RHT5-F1
#
_cell.length_a   1.000
_cell.length_b   1.000
_cell.length_c   1.000
_cell.angle_alpha   90.00
_cell.angle_beta   90.00
_cell.angle_gamma   90.00
#
_symmetry.space_group_name_H-M   'P 1'
#
loop_
_entity.id
_entity.type
_entity.pdbx_description
1 polymer ?
#
loop_
_entity_poly.entity_id
_entity_poly.type
_entity_poly.pdbx_seq_one_letter_code
_entity_poly.pdbx_strand_id
1 'polypeptide(L)'
;MTSRDWQVERRAVVDRDEYACRSCGFEDAGDSRTALEIHPIDTAESGPGTHAHESAFVTVCTDCSTTLRGDHAGIPETPTALFERVRETTQRQGGAISEVASFASLATSLPSALEADEIPAKSVDETNVESADEGQTAAENAASDPLEEYCRTRRDAILALDLADAHLEALEAVDETAFDTDVRTSLQSVVESGHSLQSTLRTVVERAETVPAGLERCAACVGTVTDGSCSTCGLEARATSEWEDPDGTLAFERLFAAINSELQAASGTTKTLTEQTTTLAEALSGEEAS
;
A
#
# COMPACT_ATOMS: atom_id res chain seq x y z
N MET A 1 -18.92 13.36 15.46
CA MET A 1 -17.82 12.80 16.27
C MET A 1 -17.56 13.69 17.48
N THR A 2 -17.49 13.13 18.69
CA THR A 2 -16.96 13.89 19.84
C THR A 2 -15.44 13.79 19.84
N SER A 3 -14.75 14.77 20.44
CA SER A 3 -13.28 14.75 20.57
C SER A 3 -12.74 13.49 21.28
N ARG A 4 -13.59 12.72 21.96
CA ARG A 4 -13.19 11.52 22.71
C ARG A 4 -13.15 10.26 21.84
N ASP A 5 -14.09 10.12 20.90
CA ASP A 5 -14.19 8.94 20.04
C ASP A 5 -13.00 8.87 19.08
N TRP A 6 -12.63 10.02 18.49
CA TRP A 6 -11.42 10.18 17.68
C TRP A 6 -10.13 9.80 18.41
N GLN A 7 -10.03 10.11 19.70
CA GLN A 7 -8.82 9.82 20.48
C GLN A 7 -8.68 8.33 20.80
N VAL A 8 -9.79 7.58 20.79
CA VAL A 8 -9.77 6.11 20.94
C VAL A 8 -9.34 5.47 19.64
N GLU A 9 -9.96 5.83 18.51
CA GLU A 9 -9.55 5.36 17.17
C GLU A 9 -8.09 5.70 16.88
N ARG A 10 -7.66 6.92 17.21
CA ARG A 10 -6.26 7.32 17.04
C ARG A 10 -5.30 6.43 17.84
N ARG A 11 -5.66 6.08 19.08
CA ARG A 11 -4.80 5.24 19.90
C ARG A 11 -4.70 3.82 19.32
N ALA A 12 -5.83 3.27 18.88
CA ALA A 12 -5.86 1.92 18.32
C ALA A 12 -4.98 1.80 17.06
N VAL A 13 -5.02 2.79 16.17
CA VAL A 13 -4.14 2.88 14.99
C VAL A 13 -2.66 2.93 15.35
N VAL A 14 -2.28 3.78 16.32
CA VAL A 14 -0.87 3.92 16.75
C VAL A 14 -0.37 2.67 17.49
N ASP A 15 -1.21 2.08 18.35
CA ASP A 15 -0.88 0.84 19.07
C ASP A 15 -0.67 -0.32 18.07
N ARG A 16 -1.57 -0.46 17.09
CA ARG A 16 -1.46 -1.47 16.00
C ARG A 16 -0.21 -1.27 15.15
N ASP A 17 0.16 -0.03 14.87
CA ASP A 17 1.35 0.29 14.07
C ASP A 17 2.64 0.35 14.92
N GLU A 18 2.59 -0.16 16.15
CA GLU A 18 3.73 -0.31 17.06
C GLU A 18 4.50 0.99 17.30
N TYR A 19 3.81 2.14 17.30
CA TYR A 19 4.44 3.46 17.47
C TYR A 19 5.53 3.77 16.42
N ALA A 20 5.40 3.21 15.22
CA ALA A 20 6.32 3.44 14.11
C ALA A 20 5.61 4.08 12.91
N CYS A 21 6.35 4.93 12.18
CA CYS A 21 5.92 5.40 10.86
C CYS A 21 5.89 4.22 9.87
N ARG A 22 4.71 3.92 9.34
CA ARG A 22 4.51 2.82 8.37
C ARG A 22 5.24 3.03 7.03
N SER A 23 5.63 4.27 6.71
CA SER A 23 6.37 4.56 5.50
C SER A 23 7.88 4.37 5.62
N CYS A 24 8.49 4.81 6.72
CA CYS A 24 9.94 4.92 6.85
C CYS A 24 10.54 4.21 8.08
N GLY A 25 9.70 3.62 8.93
CA GLY A 25 10.13 2.95 10.15
C GLY A 25 10.62 3.90 11.25
N PHE A 26 10.37 5.20 11.15
CA PHE A 26 10.69 6.14 12.23
C PHE A 26 9.91 5.76 13.49
N GLU A 27 10.64 5.40 14.55
CA GLU A 27 10.11 5.13 15.88
C GLU A 27 10.25 6.38 16.74
N ASP A 28 9.15 6.80 17.37
CA ASP A 28 9.19 7.87 18.36
C ASP A 28 9.78 7.32 19.67
N ALA A 29 11.11 7.38 19.80
CA ALA A 29 11.85 6.88 20.95
C ALA A 29 11.60 7.69 22.26
N GLY A 30 10.74 8.71 22.24
CA GLY A 30 10.38 9.53 23.38
C GLY A 30 8.92 9.35 23.82
N ASP A 31 8.59 9.76 25.05
CA ASP A 31 7.20 9.85 25.55
C ASP A 31 6.34 10.90 24.80
N SER A 32 6.88 11.55 23.76
CA SER A 32 6.23 12.59 22.99
C SER A 32 5.34 12.03 21.89
N ARG A 33 4.24 11.35 22.28
CA ARG A 33 3.14 10.77 21.45
C ARG A 33 2.49 11.69 20.38
N THR A 34 3.09 12.84 20.12
CA THR A 34 2.77 13.93 19.21
C THR A 34 3.54 13.90 17.89
N ALA A 35 4.61 13.10 17.72
CA ALA A 35 5.40 13.06 16.49
C ALA A 35 4.79 12.21 15.36
N LEU A 36 3.78 11.39 15.69
CA LEU A 36 3.07 10.53 14.76
C LEU A 36 1.67 11.06 14.44
N GLU A 37 1.38 11.09 13.16
CA GLU A 37 0.13 11.55 12.56
C GLU A 37 -0.61 10.37 11.94
N ILE A 38 -1.93 10.49 11.83
CA ILE A 38 -2.76 9.49 11.16
C ILE A 38 -3.04 9.95 9.74
N HIS A 39 -2.72 9.08 8.78
CA HIS A 39 -3.03 9.26 7.37
C HIS A 39 -4.18 8.34 6.95
N PRO A 40 -5.24 8.86 6.30
CA PRO A 40 -6.28 8.04 5.71
C PRO A 40 -5.77 7.35 4.44
N ILE A 41 -6.03 6.05 4.29
CA ILE A 41 -5.69 5.25 3.10
C ILE A 41 -6.93 4.77 2.34
N ASP A 42 -8.11 4.89 2.95
CA ASP A 42 -9.38 4.67 2.27
C ASP A 42 -10.19 5.96 2.33
N THR A 43 -10.66 6.42 1.18
CA THR A 43 -11.69 7.46 1.08
C THR A 43 -13.06 6.81 1.20
N ALA A 44 -13.31 6.06 2.27
CA ALA A 44 -14.69 5.72 2.60
C ALA A 44 -15.41 7.06 2.80
N GLU A 45 -16.24 7.46 1.82
CA GLU A 45 -17.12 8.61 1.93
C GLU A 45 -18.03 8.34 3.13
N SER A 46 -17.57 8.78 4.29
CA SER A 46 -18.27 8.57 5.53
C SER A 46 -19.47 9.48 5.46
N GLY A 47 -20.63 8.90 5.10
CA GLY A 47 -21.90 9.56 5.24
C GLY A 47 -22.01 10.19 6.64
N PRO A 48 -22.79 11.27 6.81
CA PRO A 48 -22.88 11.97 8.08
C PRO A 48 -23.31 11.01 9.21
N GLY A 49 -22.38 10.67 10.10
CA GLY A 49 -22.60 9.78 11.24
C GLY A 49 -21.90 8.41 11.18
N THR A 50 -21.22 8.06 10.08
CA THR A 50 -20.44 6.83 9.98
C THR A 50 -19.04 7.03 10.55
N HIS A 51 -18.61 6.11 11.41
CA HIS A 51 -17.27 6.11 12.04
C HIS A 51 -16.27 5.46 11.09
N ALA A 52 -15.10 6.08 10.90
CA ALA A 52 -14.04 5.49 10.10
C ALA A 52 -13.28 4.47 10.97
N HIS A 53 -13.35 3.19 10.61
CA HIS A 53 -12.68 2.12 11.33
C HIS A 53 -11.14 2.25 11.22
N GLU A 54 -10.39 1.73 12.20
CA GLU A 54 -8.93 1.81 12.24
C GLU A 54 -8.24 1.27 10.97
N SER A 55 -8.88 0.34 10.26
CA SER A 55 -8.41 -0.21 8.99
C SER A 55 -8.28 0.82 7.87
N ALA A 56 -8.99 1.95 7.96
CA ALA A 56 -8.95 3.04 6.99
C ALA A 56 -7.76 4.00 7.20
N PHE A 57 -6.91 3.72 8.20
CA PHE A 57 -5.88 4.64 8.67
C PHE A 57 -4.53 3.94 8.86
N VAL A 58 -3.46 4.71 8.73
CA VAL A 58 -2.08 4.31 9.05
C VAL A 58 -1.36 5.41 9.81
N THR A 59 -0.34 5.03 10.57
CA THR A 59 0.52 5.94 11.29
C THR A 59 1.71 6.39 10.43
N VAL A 60 1.96 7.70 10.35
CA VAL A 60 3.09 8.29 9.61
C VAL A 60 3.80 9.34 10.47
N CYS A 61 5.10 9.55 10.26
CA CYS A 61 5.82 10.66 10.88
C CYS A 61 5.46 11.99 10.19
N THR A 62 5.78 13.11 10.85
CA THR A 62 5.52 14.46 10.32
C THR A 62 6.11 14.69 8.93
N ASP A 63 7.31 14.18 8.63
CA ASP A 63 7.93 14.37 7.31
C ASP A 63 7.14 13.65 6.20
N CYS A 64 6.74 12.40 6.45
CA CYS A 64 5.90 11.63 5.54
C CYS A 64 4.52 12.27 5.40
N SER A 65 3.92 12.76 6.49
CA SER A 65 2.63 13.46 6.45
C SER A 65 2.71 14.77 5.65
N THR A 66 3.79 15.52 5.82
CA THR A 66 4.04 16.76 5.06
C THR A 66 4.17 16.47 3.56
N THR A 67 4.86 15.38 3.23
CA THR A 67 4.99 14.90 1.84
C THR A 67 3.62 14.53 1.27
N LEU A 68 2.83 13.74 2.00
CA LEU A 68 1.49 13.30 1.59
C LEU A 68 0.47 14.44 1.44
N ARG A 69 0.71 15.60 2.06
CA ARG A 69 -0.12 16.80 1.90
C ARG A 69 0.26 17.64 0.68
N GLY A 70 1.32 17.29 -0.04
CA GLY A 70 1.85 18.09 -1.14
C GLY A 70 2.71 19.28 -0.68
N ASP A 71 3.01 19.38 0.62
CA ASP A 71 3.81 20.46 1.21
C ASP A 71 5.31 20.18 1.00
N HIS A 72 5.74 20.09 -0.27
CA HIS A 72 7.12 19.77 -0.59
C HIS A 72 8.07 20.93 -0.26
N ALA A 73 9.19 20.61 0.38
CA ALA A 73 10.23 21.57 0.71
C ALA A 73 10.95 22.05 -0.57
N GLY A 74 10.47 23.16 -1.15
CA GLY A 74 11.15 23.89 -2.23
C GLY A 74 11.08 23.22 -3.60
N ILE A 75 10.77 24.00 -4.62
CA ILE A 75 10.87 23.57 -6.02
C ILE A 75 12.38 23.49 -6.36
N PRO A 76 12.89 22.40 -6.97
CA PRO A 76 14.29 22.31 -7.33
C PRO A 76 14.66 23.37 -8.38
N GLU A 77 15.63 24.23 -8.04
CA GLU A 77 16.12 25.32 -8.90
C GLU A 77 17.46 25.01 -9.57
N THR A 78 18.07 23.86 -9.26
CA THR A 78 19.39 23.47 -9.80
C THR A 78 19.35 22.08 -10.44
N PRO A 79 20.22 21.79 -11.43
CA PRO A 79 20.31 20.46 -12.04
C PRO A 79 20.57 19.35 -11.03
N THR A 80 21.44 19.59 -10.04
CA THR A 80 21.73 18.62 -8.97
C THR A 80 20.50 18.33 -8.11
N ALA A 81 19.76 19.37 -7.70
CA ALA A 81 18.56 19.20 -6.89
C ALA A 81 17.44 18.48 -7.67
N LEU A 82 17.29 18.78 -8.96
CA LEU A 82 16.33 18.08 -9.82
C LEU A 82 16.71 16.60 -9.98
N PHE A 83 17.99 16.30 -10.21
CA PHE A 83 18.47 14.92 -10.31
C PHE A 83 18.20 14.13 -9.01
N GLU A 84 18.48 14.71 -7.85
CA GLU A 84 18.20 14.08 -6.55
C GLU A 84 16.70 13.82 -6.38
N ARG A 85 15.85 14.77 -6.77
CA ARG A 85 14.39 14.64 -6.68
C ARG A 85 13.83 13.54 -7.59
N VAL A 86 14.33 13.47 -8.83
CA VAL A 86 13.94 12.40 -9.77
C VAL A 86 14.41 11.05 -9.26
N ARG A 87 15.65 10.96 -8.77
CA ARG A 87 16.18 9.73 -8.19
C ARG A 87 15.36 9.25 -6.99
N GLU A 88 15.01 10.16 -6.09
CA GLU A 88 14.14 9.87 -4.95
C GLU A 88 12.78 9.35 -5.44
N THR A 89 12.16 10.02 -6.42
CA THR A 89 10.87 9.61 -6.99
C THR A 89 10.95 8.22 -7.61
N THR A 90 11.97 7.92 -8.40
CA THR A 90 12.17 6.58 -8.99
C THR A 90 12.41 5.52 -7.92
N GLN A 91 13.11 5.84 -6.83
CA GLN A 91 13.25 4.93 -5.69
C GLN A 91 11.91 4.64 -5.00
N ARG A 92 11.05 5.67 -4.84
CA ARG A 92 9.70 5.53 -4.27
C ARG A 92 8.78 4.69 -5.15
N GLN A 93 8.85 4.88 -6.47
CA GLN A 93 8.16 4.03 -7.44
C GLN A 93 8.59 2.55 -7.30
N GLY A 94 9.89 2.29 -7.15
CA GLY A 94 10.42 0.94 -6.88
C GLY A 94 9.90 0.31 -5.59
N GLY A 95 9.79 1.12 -4.53
CA GLY A 95 9.17 0.72 -3.26
C GLY A 95 7.69 0.35 -3.42
N ALA A 96 6.91 1.21 -4.09
CA ALA A 96 5.49 0.96 -4.35
C ALA A 96 5.25 -0.35 -5.13
N ILE A 97 6.06 -0.64 -6.16
CA ILE A 97 5.99 -1.92 -6.88
C ILE A 97 6.19 -3.10 -5.93
N SER A 98 7.17 -3.00 -5.04
CA SER A 98 7.51 -4.09 -4.11
C SER A 98 6.38 -4.35 -3.11
N GLU A 99 5.78 -3.30 -2.54
CA GLU A 99 4.64 -3.41 -1.63
C GLU A 99 3.40 -3.95 -2.33
N VAL A 100 3.09 -3.46 -3.54
CA VAL A 100 1.95 -3.95 -4.33
C VAL A 100 2.13 -5.40 -4.76
N ALA A 101 3.36 -5.82 -5.13
CA ALA A 101 3.64 -7.21 -5.44
C ALA A 101 3.51 -8.13 -4.21
N SER A 102 3.96 -7.67 -3.03
CA SER A 102 3.78 -8.36 -1.75
C SER A 102 2.30 -8.54 -1.42
N PHE A 103 1.52 -7.46 -1.51
CA PHE A 103 0.08 -7.49 -1.30
C PHE A 103 -0.63 -8.42 -2.29
N ALA A 104 -0.34 -8.31 -3.59
CA ALA A 104 -0.91 -9.18 -4.61
C ALA A 104 -0.60 -10.66 -4.34
N SER A 105 0.63 -10.98 -3.94
CA SER A 105 1.03 -12.34 -3.56
C SER A 105 0.17 -12.88 -2.41
N LEU A 106 0.01 -12.10 -1.33
CA LEU A 106 -0.82 -12.50 -0.18
C LEU A 106 -2.31 -12.57 -0.52
N ALA A 107 -2.81 -11.65 -1.32
CA ALA A 107 -4.19 -11.68 -1.80
C ALA A 107 -4.46 -12.98 -2.56
N THR A 108 -3.59 -13.35 -3.50
CA THR A 108 -3.77 -14.58 -4.30
C THR A 108 -3.55 -15.88 -3.52
N SER A 109 -2.85 -15.86 -2.39
CA SER A 109 -2.71 -17.02 -1.50
C SER A 109 -3.83 -17.13 -0.46
N LEU A 110 -4.64 -16.07 -0.27
CA LEU A 110 -5.66 -15.99 0.76
C LEU A 110 -6.70 -17.13 0.70
N PRO A 111 -7.27 -17.53 -0.47
CA PRO A 111 -8.22 -18.63 -0.51
C PRO A 111 -7.65 -19.93 0.08
N SER A 112 -6.42 -20.29 -0.31
CA SER A 112 -5.76 -21.50 0.18
C SER A 112 -5.36 -21.41 1.65
N ALA A 113 -4.99 -20.23 2.15
CA ALA A 113 -4.70 -20.02 3.57
C ALA A 113 -5.94 -20.29 4.45
N LEU A 114 -7.11 -19.86 4.00
CA LEU A 114 -8.37 -20.07 4.71
C LEU A 114 -8.86 -21.50 4.66
N GLU A 115 -8.70 -22.18 3.52
CA GLU A 115 -8.97 -23.62 3.41
C GLU A 115 -8.09 -24.43 4.37
N ALA A 116 -6.82 -24.04 4.56
CA ALA A 116 -5.89 -24.74 5.45
C ALA A 116 -6.27 -24.61 6.93
N ASP A 117 -6.78 -23.46 7.36
CA ASP A 117 -7.26 -23.22 8.73
C ASP A 117 -8.58 -23.95 9.04
N GLU A 118 -9.42 -24.20 8.02
CA GLU A 118 -10.68 -24.95 8.16
C GLU A 118 -10.48 -26.47 8.29
N ILE A 119 -9.32 -27.01 7.91
CA ILE A 119 -9.01 -28.43 8.11
C ILE A 119 -8.66 -28.64 9.59
N PRO A 120 -9.52 -29.28 10.41
CA PRO A 120 -9.15 -29.58 11.79
C PRO A 120 -7.90 -30.44 11.76
N ALA A 121 -6.85 -30.00 12.46
CA ALA A 121 -5.67 -30.79 12.72
C ALA A 121 -6.13 -32.18 13.15
N LYS A 122 -5.91 -33.17 12.27
CA LYS A 122 -6.31 -34.56 12.51
C LYS A 122 -5.92 -34.90 13.95
N SER A 123 -6.93 -35.19 14.76
CA SER A 123 -6.82 -35.70 16.12
C SER A 123 -5.57 -36.55 16.26
N VAL A 124 -4.52 -35.96 16.84
CA VAL A 124 -3.38 -36.73 17.33
C VAL A 124 -3.95 -37.60 18.42
N ASP A 125 -3.97 -38.89 18.11
CA ASP A 125 -4.42 -40.02 18.89
C ASP A 125 -4.16 -39.80 20.40
N GLU A 126 -5.24 -39.83 21.19
CA GLU A 126 -5.24 -39.75 22.65
C GLU A 126 -4.64 -41.03 23.26
N THR A 127 -3.37 -41.33 23.00
CA THR A 127 -2.64 -42.38 23.72
C THR A 127 -1.15 -42.05 23.88
N ASN A 128 -0.84 -41.02 24.66
CA ASN A 128 0.25 -41.11 25.66
C ASN A 128 0.26 -39.89 26.59
N VAL A 129 -0.35 -40.08 27.75
CA VAL A 129 -0.10 -39.28 28.96
C VAL A 129 1.23 -39.76 29.53
N GLU A 130 2.25 -38.91 29.55
CA GLU A 130 3.20 -38.71 30.66
C GLU A 130 4.38 -37.83 30.23
N SER A 131 4.32 -36.53 30.54
CA SER A 131 5.35 -35.77 31.27
C SER A 131 5.09 -34.27 31.09
N ALA A 132 4.61 -33.64 32.16
CA ALA A 132 4.47 -32.20 32.26
C ALA A 132 5.87 -31.57 32.35
N ASP A 133 6.23 -30.80 31.32
CA ASP A 133 7.29 -29.79 31.41
C ASP A 133 6.62 -28.42 31.17
N GLU A 134 6.24 -27.78 32.27
CA GLU A 134 5.72 -26.41 32.32
C GLU A 134 6.88 -25.44 32.03
N GLY A 135 7.14 -25.17 30.76
CA GLY A 135 8.29 -24.32 30.41
C GLY A 135 8.41 -23.84 28.97
N GLN A 136 7.42 -24.05 28.10
CA GLN A 136 7.42 -23.46 26.76
C GLN A 136 6.46 -22.28 26.71
N THR A 137 7.02 -21.10 26.90
CA THR A 137 6.38 -19.81 26.64
C THR A 137 5.81 -19.80 25.22
N ALA A 138 4.54 -19.44 25.12
CA ALA A 138 3.74 -19.30 23.90
C ALA A 138 4.19 -18.15 22.97
N ALA A 139 5.50 -17.98 22.75
CA ALA A 139 6.06 -16.76 22.16
C ALA A 139 6.96 -16.98 20.93
N GLU A 140 7.15 -18.22 20.43
CA GLU A 140 8.14 -18.46 19.36
C GLU A 140 7.61 -19.20 18.11
N ASN A 141 6.29 -19.34 17.95
CA ASN A 141 5.66 -19.80 16.69
C ASN A 141 4.33 -19.06 16.41
N ALA A 142 4.29 -17.75 16.62
CA ALA A 142 3.20 -16.93 16.08
C ALA A 142 3.43 -16.79 14.57
N ALA A 143 3.01 -17.78 13.79
CA ALA A 143 2.68 -17.49 12.39
C ALA A 143 1.67 -16.33 12.45
N SER A 144 2.04 -15.18 11.89
CA SER A 144 1.13 -14.04 11.78
C SER A 144 -0.18 -14.54 11.17
N ASP A 145 -1.32 -14.17 11.75
CA ASP A 145 -2.62 -14.50 11.19
C ASP A 145 -2.62 -14.06 9.71
N PRO A 146 -2.87 -14.96 8.73
CA PRO A 146 -2.81 -14.61 7.30
C PRO A 146 -3.74 -13.45 6.96
N LEU A 147 -4.82 -13.28 7.72
CA LEU A 147 -5.76 -12.16 7.57
C LEU A 147 -5.20 -10.83 8.08
N GLU A 148 -4.49 -10.85 9.19
CA GLU A 148 -3.80 -9.67 9.73
C GLU A 148 -2.68 -9.24 8.79
N GLU A 149 -1.91 -10.20 8.28
CA GLU A 149 -0.85 -9.95 7.30
C GLU A 149 -1.40 -9.40 5.97
N TYR A 150 -2.52 -9.94 5.49
CA TYR A 150 -3.26 -9.38 4.35
C TYR A 150 -3.65 -7.91 4.60
N CYS A 151 -4.28 -7.63 5.75
CA CYS A 151 -4.71 -6.27 6.08
C CYS A 151 -3.51 -5.32 6.18
N ARG A 152 -2.41 -5.74 6.82
CA ARG A 152 -1.19 -4.92 6.95
C ARG A 152 -0.60 -4.59 5.57
N THR A 153 -0.37 -5.60 4.73
CA THR A 153 0.26 -5.40 3.41
C THR A 153 -0.61 -4.59 2.46
N ARG A 154 -1.94 -4.71 2.55
CA ARG A 154 -2.86 -3.80 1.85
C ARG A 154 -2.59 -2.34 2.22
N ARG A 155 -2.54 -2.04 3.52
CA ARG A 155 -2.35 -0.67 4.01
C ARG A 155 -0.99 -0.11 3.59
N ASP A 156 0.06 -0.92 3.69
CA ASP A 156 1.42 -0.55 3.29
C ASP A 156 1.49 -0.30 1.76
N ALA A 157 0.83 -1.11 0.95
CA ALA A 157 0.75 -0.92 -0.51
C ALA A 157 0.04 0.39 -0.90
N ILE A 158 -1.12 0.69 -0.29
CA ILE A 158 -1.85 1.95 -0.58
C ILE A 158 -1.02 3.16 -0.15
N LEU A 159 -0.43 3.13 1.06
CA LEU A 159 0.44 4.21 1.55
C LEU A 159 1.63 4.44 0.62
N ALA A 160 2.23 3.37 0.09
CA ALA A 160 3.36 3.48 -0.83
C ALA A 160 2.95 4.12 -2.17
N LEU A 161 1.74 3.85 -2.67
CA LEU A 161 1.19 4.51 -3.86
C LEU A 161 0.91 5.99 -3.60
N ASP A 162 0.27 6.35 -2.49
CA ASP A 162 0.01 7.75 -2.13
C ASP A 162 1.30 8.57 -2.01
N LEU A 163 2.35 7.99 -1.42
CA LEU A 163 3.66 8.64 -1.35
C LEU A 163 4.30 8.80 -2.73
N ALA A 164 4.23 7.76 -3.57
CA ALA A 164 4.79 7.80 -4.90
C ALA A 164 4.12 8.88 -5.77
N ASP A 165 2.80 9.04 -5.64
CA ASP A 165 2.04 10.13 -6.26
C ASP A 165 2.47 11.50 -5.74
N ALA A 166 2.57 11.69 -4.43
CA ALA A 166 3.03 12.96 -3.87
C ALA A 166 4.43 13.34 -4.40
N HIS A 167 5.33 12.37 -4.60
CA HIS A 167 6.62 12.64 -5.23
C HIS A 167 6.52 12.99 -6.73
N LEU A 168 5.58 12.39 -7.47
CA LEU A 168 5.30 12.75 -8.87
C LEU A 168 4.71 14.16 -8.98
N GLU A 169 3.73 14.50 -8.15
CA GLU A 169 3.14 15.84 -8.08
C GLU A 169 4.20 16.90 -7.80
N ALA A 170 5.19 16.58 -6.95
CA ALA A 170 6.32 17.46 -6.72
C ALA A 170 7.21 17.68 -7.95
N LEU A 171 7.38 16.66 -8.80
CA LEU A 171 8.12 16.79 -10.06
C LEU A 171 7.34 17.60 -11.09
N GLU A 172 6.01 17.49 -11.10
CA GLU A 172 5.13 18.30 -11.95
C GLU A 172 5.13 19.78 -11.56
N ALA A 173 5.34 20.08 -10.28
CA ALA A 173 5.44 21.44 -9.78
C ALA A 173 6.77 22.14 -10.14
N VAL A 174 7.70 21.45 -10.81
CA VAL A 174 8.98 22.04 -11.24
C VAL A 174 8.76 23.13 -12.28
N ASP A 175 9.40 24.29 -12.09
CA ASP A 175 9.30 25.42 -13.02
C ASP A 175 9.88 25.06 -14.39
N GLU A 176 9.00 24.97 -15.39
CA GLU A 176 9.33 24.71 -16.81
C GLU A 176 10.18 25.83 -17.46
N THR A 177 10.48 26.91 -16.77
CA THR A 177 11.37 27.96 -17.29
C THR A 177 12.77 27.91 -16.71
N ALA A 178 12.99 27.09 -15.68
CA ALA A 178 14.28 26.98 -14.99
C ALA A 178 15.31 26.13 -15.75
N PHE A 179 14.85 25.28 -16.67
CA PHE A 179 15.69 24.30 -17.38
C PHE A 179 15.53 24.41 -18.90
N ASP A 180 16.51 23.90 -19.63
CA ASP A 180 16.46 23.86 -21.08
C ASP A 180 15.33 22.95 -21.63
N THR A 181 15.15 22.93 -22.95
CA THR A 181 14.06 22.17 -23.57
C THR A 181 14.27 20.66 -23.51
N ASP A 182 15.53 20.20 -23.49
CA ASP A 182 15.87 18.79 -23.53
C ASP A 182 15.66 18.15 -22.16
N VAL A 183 16.08 18.84 -21.08
CA VAL A 183 15.80 18.47 -19.69
C VAL A 183 14.30 18.43 -19.44
N ARG A 184 13.56 19.45 -19.88
CA ARG A 184 12.10 19.47 -19.73
C ARG A 184 11.38 18.31 -20.41
N THR A 185 11.73 18.04 -21.67
CA THR A 185 11.10 16.95 -22.43
C THR A 185 11.39 15.61 -21.77
N SER A 186 12.61 15.44 -21.25
CA SER A 186 13.02 14.24 -20.52
C SER A 186 12.31 14.11 -19.18
N LEU A 187 12.17 15.20 -18.41
CA LEU A 187 11.43 15.23 -17.15
C LEU A 187 9.95 14.90 -17.36
N GLN A 188 9.30 15.50 -18.36
CA GLN A 188 7.91 15.19 -18.70
C GLN A 188 7.74 13.70 -19.02
N SER A 189 8.67 13.11 -19.79
CA SER A 189 8.64 11.68 -20.12
C SER A 189 8.74 10.79 -18.88
N VAL A 190 9.57 11.18 -17.89
CA VAL A 190 9.69 10.48 -16.60
C VAL A 190 8.39 10.57 -15.80
N VAL A 191 7.78 11.76 -15.72
CA VAL A 191 6.51 11.98 -15.00
C VAL A 191 5.37 11.17 -15.64
N GLU A 192 5.23 11.21 -16.97
CA GLU A 192 4.20 10.45 -17.70
C GLU A 192 4.32 8.94 -17.47
N SER A 193 5.55 8.40 -17.54
CA SER A 193 5.80 6.98 -17.21
C SER A 193 5.51 6.67 -15.75
N GLY A 194 5.82 7.59 -14.82
CA GLY A 194 5.50 7.48 -13.41
C GLY A 194 3.99 7.35 -13.16
N HIS A 195 3.18 8.23 -13.77
CA HIS A 195 1.73 8.15 -13.70
C HIS A 195 1.16 6.89 -14.32
N SER A 196 1.69 6.48 -15.47
CA SER A 196 1.29 5.22 -16.10
C SER A 196 1.57 4.03 -15.18
N LEU A 197 2.73 4.02 -14.50
CA LEU A 197 3.08 2.96 -13.54
C LEU A 197 2.11 2.97 -12.35
N GLN A 198 1.84 4.14 -11.75
CA GLN A 198 0.91 4.27 -10.63
C GLN A 198 -0.51 3.80 -10.99
N SER A 199 -1.00 4.15 -12.19
CA SER A 199 -2.29 3.67 -12.69
C SER A 199 -2.33 2.14 -12.82
N THR A 200 -1.26 1.50 -13.33
CA THR A 200 -1.18 0.04 -13.41
C THR A 200 -1.13 -0.59 -12.02
N LEU A 201 -0.35 -0.05 -11.08
CA LEU A 201 -0.24 -0.60 -9.73
C LEU A 201 -1.56 -0.46 -8.94
N ARG A 202 -2.30 0.63 -9.10
CA ARG A 202 -3.66 0.76 -8.53
C ARG A 202 -4.62 -0.28 -9.09
N THR A 203 -4.54 -0.54 -10.40
CA THR A 203 -5.33 -1.61 -11.03
C THR A 203 -4.99 -2.98 -10.43
N VAL A 204 -3.72 -3.22 -10.07
CA VAL A 204 -3.32 -4.45 -9.34
C VAL A 204 -3.96 -4.49 -7.95
N VAL A 205 -3.90 -3.40 -7.19
CA VAL A 205 -4.50 -3.31 -5.84
C VAL A 205 -6.01 -3.57 -5.91
N GLU A 206 -6.73 -2.90 -6.81
CA GLU A 206 -8.18 -3.09 -6.99
C GLU A 206 -8.53 -4.55 -7.29
N ARG A 207 -7.79 -5.21 -8.19
CA ARG A 207 -8.00 -6.63 -8.51
C ARG A 207 -7.66 -7.54 -7.34
N ALA A 208 -6.59 -7.26 -6.60
CA ALA A 208 -6.22 -8.01 -5.40
C ALA A 208 -7.27 -7.86 -4.28
N GLU A 209 -7.92 -6.71 -4.18
CA GLU A 209 -9.06 -6.47 -3.28
C GLU A 209 -10.36 -7.18 -3.71
N THR A 210 -10.49 -7.57 -4.98
CA THR A 210 -11.61 -8.42 -5.44
C THR A 210 -11.50 -9.84 -4.89
N VAL A 211 -10.30 -10.31 -4.52
CA VAL A 211 -10.10 -11.67 -3.99
C VAL A 211 -10.88 -11.91 -2.70
N PRO A 212 -10.72 -11.13 -1.61
CA PRO A 212 -11.54 -11.31 -0.41
C PRO A 212 -13.03 -11.07 -0.68
N ALA A 213 -13.40 -10.20 -1.63
CA ALA A 213 -14.81 -9.99 -1.97
C ALA A 213 -15.46 -11.27 -2.53
N GLY A 214 -14.74 -12.03 -3.36
CA GLY A 214 -15.18 -13.35 -3.81
C GLY A 214 -15.23 -14.43 -2.72
N LEU A 215 -14.65 -14.15 -1.56
CA LEU A 215 -14.74 -14.95 -0.34
C LEU A 215 -15.77 -14.37 0.65
N GLU A 216 -16.61 -13.43 0.22
CA GLU A 216 -17.60 -12.71 1.02
C GLU A 216 -17.00 -11.91 2.20
N ARG A 217 -15.76 -11.48 2.05
CA ARG A 217 -15.00 -10.70 3.04
C ARG A 217 -14.67 -9.31 2.55
N CYS A 218 -14.53 -8.39 3.50
CA CYS A 218 -14.16 -7.02 3.24
C CYS A 218 -12.70 -6.91 2.80
N ALA A 219 -12.41 -6.11 1.78
CA ALA A 219 -11.05 -5.84 1.35
C ALA A 219 -10.20 -5.12 2.40
N ALA A 220 -10.78 -4.26 3.26
CA ALA A 220 -9.99 -3.46 4.21
C ALA A 220 -9.73 -4.14 5.55
N CYS A 221 -10.71 -4.84 6.10
CA CYS A 221 -10.61 -5.42 7.44
C CYS A 221 -10.95 -6.91 7.50
N VAL A 222 -11.15 -7.55 6.34
CA VAL A 222 -11.56 -8.97 6.16
C VAL A 222 -12.80 -9.41 6.94
N GLY A 223 -13.54 -8.46 7.50
CA GLY A 223 -14.81 -8.70 8.17
C GLY A 223 -15.88 -9.18 7.19
N THR A 224 -16.97 -9.71 7.72
CA THR A 224 -18.08 -10.17 6.89
C THR A 224 -18.74 -9.01 6.15
N VAL A 225 -19.04 -9.25 4.88
CA VAL A 225 -19.84 -8.35 4.05
C VAL A 225 -21.30 -8.77 4.14
N THR A 226 -22.19 -7.82 4.37
CA THR A 226 -23.64 -8.05 4.39
C THR A 226 -24.31 -6.93 3.60
N ASP A 227 -25.25 -7.29 2.72
CA ASP A 227 -25.97 -6.34 1.88
C ASP A 227 -25.06 -5.39 1.07
N GLY A 228 -23.89 -5.89 0.63
CA GLY A 228 -22.94 -5.15 -0.21
C GLY A 228 -21.96 -4.24 0.54
N SER A 229 -21.96 -4.22 1.88
CA SER A 229 -21.00 -3.43 2.68
C SER A 229 -20.46 -4.21 3.88
N CYS A 230 -19.28 -3.85 4.35
CA CYS A 230 -18.71 -4.45 5.55
C CYS A 230 -19.41 -3.96 6.81
N SER A 231 -19.87 -4.89 7.64
CA SER A 231 -20.51 -4.56 8.92
C SER A 231 -19.57 -3.92 9.95
N THR A 232 -18.26 -4.12 9.80
CA THR A 232 -17.23 -3.63 10.72
C THR A 232 -16.72 -2.24 10.34
N CYS A 233 -16.27 -2.07 9.08
CA CYS A 233 -15.64 -0.82 8.64
C CYS A 233 -16.49 0.01 7.68
N GLY A 234 -17.67 -0.48 7.28
CA GLY A 234 -18.58 0.22 6.38
C GLY A 234 -18.11 0.29 4.92
N LEU A 235 -16.94 -0.27 4.57
CA LEU A 235 -16.45 -0.27 3.20
C LEU A 235 -17.36 -1.09 2.29
N GLU A 236 -17.71 -0.53 1.14
CA GLU A 236 -18.46 -1.23 0.10
C GLU A 236 -17.66 -2.43 -0.43
N ALA A 237 -18.37 -3.52 -0.73
CA ALA A 237 -17.75 -4.71 -1.30
C ALA A 237 -17.27 -4.43 -2.73
N ARG A 238 -16.10 -4.96 -3.08
CA ARG A 238 -15.60 -4.91 -4.46
C ARG A 238 -16.51 -5.73 -5.37
N ALA A 239 -16.76 -5.21 -6.57
CA ALA A 239 -17.58 -5.89 -7.56
C ALA A 239 -16.87 -7.16 -8.08
N THR A 240 -17.56 -8.29 -8.03
CA THR A 240 -17.06 -9.60 -8.50
C THR A 240 -17.55 -9.96 -9.89
N SER A 241 -18.58 -9.28 -10.40
CA SER A 241 -19.31 -9.68 -11.62
C SER A 241 -18.46 -9.80 -12.87
N GLU A 242 -17.38 -9.01 -13.01
CA GLU A 242 -16.45 -9.14 -14.13
C GLU A 242 -15.65 -10.45 -14.09
N TRP A 243 -15.46 -11.00 -12.88
CA TRP A 243 -14.59 -12.13 -12.55
C TRP A 243 -15.35 -13.43 -12.35
N GLU A 244 -16.67 -13.41 -12.41
CA GLU A 244 -17.53 -14.59 -12.28
C GLU A 244 -17.54 -15.42 -13.57
N ASP A 245 -17.64 -16.74 -13.39
CA ASP A 245 -17.98 -17.70 -14.44
C ASP A 245 -19.50 -17.68 -14.72
N PRO A 246 -19.99 -18.31 -15.81
CA PRO A 246 -21.41 -18.32 -16.14
C PRO A 246 -22.34 -18.91 -15.07
N ASP A 247 -21.79 -19.64 -14.09
CA ASP A 247 -22.53 -20.19 -12.95
C ASP A 247 -22.60 -19.25 -11.73
N GLY A 248 -21.96 -18.07 -11.81
CA GLY A 248 -21.90 -17.06 -10.75
C GLY A 248 -20.76 -17.28 -9.75
N THR A 249 -19.90 -18.27 -9.95
CA THR A 249 -18.73 -18.52 -9.08
C THR A 249 -17.57 -17.63 -9.50
N LEU A 250 -16.78 -17.13 -8.55
CA LEU A 250 -15.59 -16.34 -8.87
C LEU A 250 -14.51 -17.22 -9.55
N ALA A 251 -14.09 -16.83 -10.76
CA ALA A 251 -13.02 -17.49 -11.50
C ALA A 251 -11.63 -16.99 -11.02
N PHE A 252 -11.19 -17.46 -9.85
CA PHE A 252 -9.92 -17.03 -9.22
C PHE A 252 -8.71 -17.16 -10.16
N GLU A 253 -8.59 -18.24 -10.92
CA GLU A 253 -7.47 -18.43 -11.86
C GLU A 253 -7.38 -17.30 -12.90
N ARG A 254 -8.53 -16.83 -13.40
CA ARG A 254 -8.60 -15.72 -14.36
C ARG A 254 -8.22 -14.39 -13.70
N LEU A 255 -8.70 -14.16 -12.47
CA LEU A 255 -8.33 -12.97 -11.69
C LEU A 255 -6.83 -12.94 -11.38
N PHE A 256 -6.26 -14.06 -10.96
CA PHE A 256 -4.84 -14.19 -10.65
C PHE A 256 -3.97 -14.02 -11.89
N ALA A 257 -4.38 -14.59 -13.03
CA ALA A 257 -3.69 -14.36 -14.30
C ALA A 257 -3.69 -12.88 -14.70
N ALA A 258 -4.80 -12.17 -14.49
CA ALA A 258 -4.89 -10.73 -14.75
C ALA A 258 -3.98 -9.92 -13.82
N ILE A 259 -3.99 -10.19 -12.52
CA ILE A 259 -3.08 -9.56 -11.53
C ILE A 259 -1.62 -9.72 -11.96
N ASN A 260 -1.21 -10.95 -12.31
CA ASN A 260 0.15 -11.23 -12.75
C ASN A 260 0.52 -10.54 -14.06
N SER A 261 -0.42 -10.44 -15.01
CA SER A 261 -0.22 -9.73 -16.27
C SER A 261 0.04 -8.23 -16.03
N GLU A 262 -0.70 -7.61 -15.11
CA GLU A 262 -0.51 -6.19 -14.77
C GLU A 262 0.81 -5.95 -14.01
N LEU A 263 1.19 -6.84 -13.09
CA LEU A 263 2.52 -6.79 -12.45
C LEU A 263 3.66 -6.91 -13.47
N GLN A 264 3.50 -7.77 -14.47
CA GLN A 264 4.48 -7.89 -15.56
C GLN A 264 4.51 -6.62 -16.43
N ALA A 265 3.36 -6.00 -16.70
CA ALA A 265 3.29 -4.72 -17.39
C ALA A 265 3.99 -3.60 -16.60
N ALA A 266 3.74 -3.51 -15.28
CA ALA A 266 4.40 -2.57 -14.38
C ALA A 266 5.94 -2.74 -14.39
N SER A 267 6.43 -3.98 -14.43
CA SER A 267 7.86 -4.26 -14.60
C SER A 267 8.41 -3.71 -15.92
N GLY A 268 7.64 -3.84 -17.01
CA GLY A 268 7.95 -3.21 -18.30
C GLY A 268 8.08 -1.69 -18.21
N THR A 269 7.09 -1.03 -17.60
CA THR A 269 7.10 0.44 -17.40
C THR A 269 8.27 0.88 -16.51
N THR A 270 8.64 0.09 -15.50
CA THR A 270 9.79 0.37 -14.62
C THR A 270 11.11 0.41 -15.41
N LYS A 271 11.26 -0.50 -16.39
CA LYS A 271 12.41 -0.50 -17.29
C LYS A 271 12.44 0.79 -18.13
N THR A 272 11.31 1.18 -18.71
CA THR A 272 11.18 2.44 -19.46
C THR A 272 11.51 3.65 -18.58
N LEU A 273 11.01 3.69 -17.36
CA LEU A 273 11.29 4.77 -16.40
C LEU A 273 12.80 4.86 -16.08
N THR A 274 13.48 3.72 -15.96
CA THR A 274 14.94 3.67 -15.72
C THR A 274 15.73 4.21 -16.91
N GLU A 275 15.32 3.83 -18.13
CA GLU A 275 15.92 4.34 -19.38
C GLU A 275 15.74 5.87 -19.48
N GLN A 276 14.53 6.37 -19.24
CA GLN A 276 14.22 7.81 -19.27
C GLN A 276 14.94 8.60 -18.18
N THR A 277 15.04 8.06 -16.97
CA THR A 277 15.81 8.68 -15.88
C THR A 277 17.29 8.78 -16.24
N THR A 278 17.83 7.79 -16.96
CA THR A 278 19.21 7.82 -17.46
C THR A 278 19.39 8.91 -18.52
N THR A 279 18.47 9.01 -19.48
CA THR A 279 18.48 10.09 -20.48
C THR A 279 18.40 11.48 -19.83
N LEU A 280 17.54 11.66 -18.82
CA LEU A 280 17.46 12.92 -18.08
C LEU A 280 18.79 13.24 -17.36
N ALA A 281 19.44 12.25 -16.75
CA ALA A 281 20.73 12.44 -16.10
C ALA A 281 21.83 12.89 -17.07
N GLU A 282 21.83 12.33 -18.29
CA GLU A 282 22.76 12.72 -19.36
C GLU A 282 22.51 14.17 -19.80
N ALA A 283 21.25 14.58 -19.95
CA ALA A 283 20.88 15.96 -20.29
C ALA A 283 21.36 16.95 -19.20
N LEU A 284 21.07 16.66 -17.93
CA LEU A 284 21.48 17.51 -16.80
C LEU A 284 23.01 17.65 -16.67
N SER A 285 23.75 16.60 -17.02
CA SER A 285 25.23 16.62 -17.01
C SER A 285 25.82 17.43 -18.18
N GLY A 286 25.10 17.54 -19.30
CA GLY A 286 25.48 18.38 -20.44
C GLY A 286 25.33 19.88 -20.15
N GLU A 287 24.40 20.24 -19.27
CA GLU A 287 24.11 21.62 -18.87
C GLU A 287 25.20 22.20 -17.94
N GLU A 288 25.82 21.38 -17.08
CA GLU A 288 26.95 21.80 -16.22
C GLU A 288 28.22 22.17 -17.01
N ALA A 289 28.32 21.76 -18.29
CA ALA A 289 29.49 21.96 -19.13
C ALA A 289 29.42 23.20 -20.05
N SER A 290 28.27 23.90 -20.09
CA SER A 290 28.02 25.08 -20.96
C SER A 290 28.02 26.40 -20.18
#